data_AF-A0AAV0MKX0-F1
#
_entry.id   AF-A0AAV0MKX0-F1
#
_cell.length_a   1.000
_cell.length_b   1.000
_cell.length_c   1.000
_cell.angle_alpha   90.00
_cell.angle_beta   90.00
_cell.angle_gamma   90.00
#
_symmetry.space_group_name_H-M   'P 1'
#
loop_
_entity.id
_entity.type
_entity.pdbx_description
1 polymer ?
#
loop_
_entity_poly.entity_id
_entity_poly.type
_entity_poly.pdbx_seq_one_letter_code
_entity_poly.pdbx_strand_id
1 'polypeptide(L)'
;LICVDLRSLAPNQNIELGVINGVVGKLTIEESKKAVPTNTLLPTIVGLKSGDTQTEFYKYMTSQKLVSKYCSRIRDSERIFVPIYLALHVALMVVDIKIREVAIWDSYKKHTNTPDLEAKAKQIVTMLDVLFGKDFSGILDDDHPFQHFPIQFVVEAPQQSNDDDSGMFVVKLMKGATSLDKAA
;
A
#
# COMPACT_ATOMS: atom_id res chain seq x y z
N LEU A 1 0.60 8.02 24.98
CA LEU A 1 1.11 6.89 24.16
C LEU A 1 1.93 7.32 22.93
N ILE A 2 1.87 8.57 22.44
CA ILE A 2 2.61 9.04 21.25
C ILE A 2 4.15 8.85 21.36
N CYS A 3 4.71 8.89 22.57
CA CYS A 3 6.16 8.76 22.79
C CYS A 3 6.72 7.33 22.70
N VAL A 4 5.89 6.28 22.58
CA VAL A 4 6.40 4.90 22.42
C VAL A 4 6.68 4.63 20.96
N ASP A 5 5.73 4.96 20.07
CA ASP A 5 5.84 4.71 18.64
C ASP A 5 7.01 5.47 18.01
N LEU A 6 7.26 6.73 18.41
CA LEU A 6 8.38 7.51 17.86
C LEU A 6 9.77 6.99 18.25
N ARG A 7 9.90 6.15 19.28
CA ARG A 7 11.19 5.52 19.62
C ARG A 7 11.64 4.55 18.55
N SER A 8 10.69 3.93 17.85
CA SER A 8 10.97 3.00 16.74
C SER A 8 11.70 3.64 15.56
N LEU A 9 11.80 4.98 15.51
CA LEU A 9 12.63 5.70 14.56
C LEU A 9 14.13 5.73 14.95
N ALA A 10 14.49 5.22 16.13
CA ALA A 10 15.88 5.09 16.52
C ALA A 10 16.60 4.08 15.62
N PRO A 11 17.93 4.22 15.41
CA PRO A 11 18.70 3.26 14.61
C PRO A 11 18.55 1.82 15.12
N ASN A 12 18.55 0.86 14.19
CA ASN A 12 18.44 -0.58 14.48
C ASN A 12 17.15 -0.94 15.25
N GLN A 13 16.03 -0.32 14.87
CA GLN A 13 14.71 -0.67 15.37
C GLN A 13 13.74 -0.79 14.21
N ASN A 14 12.94 -1.85 14.24
CA ASN A 14 11.81 -1.99 13.35
C ASN A 14 10.82 -0.85 13.61
N ILE A 15 10.51 -0.07 12.57
CA ILE A 15 9.55 1.01 12.71
C ILE A 15 8.15 0.48 13.00
N GLU A 16 7.48 1.07 13.98
CA GLU A 16 6.13 0.66 14.37
C GLU A 16 5.12 0.99 13.28
N LEU A 17 4.11 0.13 13.11
CA LEU A 17 3.07 0.33 12.10
C LEU A 17 2.30 1.63 12.30
N GLY A 18 2.18 2.10 13.54
CA GLY A 18 1.62 3.41 13.88
C GLY A 18 2.40 4.57 13.26
N VAL A 19 3.73 4.47 13.22
CA VAL A 19 4.61 5.45 12.57
C VAL A 19 4.42 5.41 11.07
N ILE A 20 4.40 4.22 10.45
CA ILE A 20 4.11 4.06 9.01
C ILE A 20 2.78 4.71 8.67
N ASN A 21 1.72 4.41 9.42
CA ASN A 21 0.39 4.97 9.20
C ASN A 21 0.33 6.49 9.38
N GLY A 22 1.06 7.04 10.35
CA GLY A 22 1.21 8.49 10.52
C GLY A 22 1.85 9.16 9.30
N VAL A 23 2.89 8.53 8.74
CA VAL A 23 3.54 9.03 7.52
C VAL A 23 2.63 8.87 6.30
N VAL A 24 1.96 7.73 6.13
CA VAL A 24 0.96 7.53 5.07
C VAL A 24 -0.11 8.62 5.13
N GLY A 25 -0.67 8.89 6.31
CA GLY A 25 -1.66 9.97 6.48
C GLY A 25 -1.13 11.35 6.09
N LYS A 26 0.13 11.66 6.44
CA LYS A 26 0.78 12.90 5.98
C LYS A 26 0.90 12.96 4.46
N LEU A 27 1.38 11.88 3.83
CA LEU A 27 1.56 11.80 2.38
C LEU A 27 0.22 11.86 1.64
N THR A 28 -0.84 11.24 2.17
CA THR A 28 -2.21 11.36 1.64
C THR A 28 -2.69 12.81 1.64
N ILE A 29 -2.46 13.55 2.74
CA ILE A 29 -2.81 14.97 2.81
C ILE A 29 -2.00 15.79 1.79
N GLU A 30 -0.70 15.51 1.64
CA GLU A 30 0.15 16.18 0.67
C GLU A 30 -0.28 15.90 -0.77
N GLU A 31 -0.57 14.64 -1.10
CA GLU A 31 -1.09 14.21 -2.40
C GLU A 31 -2.42 14.92 -2.71
N SER A 32 -3.34 15.00 -1.75
CA SER A 32 -4.65 15.65 -1.91
C SER A 32 -4.58 17.14 -2.27
N LYS A 33 -3.44 17.79 -1.98
CA LYS A 33 -3.19 19.21 -2.27
C LYS A 33 -2.59 19.44 -3.66
N LYS A 34 -2.21 18.38 -4.38
CA LYS A 34 -1.73 18.51 -5.76
C LYS A 34 -2.88 18.94 -6.67
N ALA A 35 -2.53 19.65 -7.74
CA ALA A 35 -3.50 20.01 -8.79
C ALA A 35 -4.12 18.76 -9.41
N VAL A 36 -3.29 17.73 -9.66
CA VAL A 36 -3.70 16.43 -10.18
C VAL A 36 -3.14 15.34 -9.25
N PRO A 37 -3.91 14.88 -8.25
CA PRO A 37 -3.53 13.74 -7.43
C PRO A 37 -3.71 12.46 -8.22
N THR A 38 -2.64 11.67 -8.31
CA THR A 38 -2.58 10.45 -9.11
C THR A 38 -2.35 9.22 -8.25
N ASN A 39 -2.08 9.38 -6.95
CA ASN A 39 -1.74 8.27 -6.06
C ASN A 39 -2.77 8.13 -4.93
N THR A 40 -3.24 6.91 -4.70
CA THR A 40 -3.93 6.54 -3.45
C THR A 40 -2.94 5.79 -2.56
N LEU A 41 -2.78 6.26 -1.32
CA LEU A 41 -1.88 5.65 -0.33
C LEU A 41 -2.71 5.06 0.79
N LEU A 42 -2.66 3.73 0.95
CA LEU A 42 -3.43 3.02 1.96
C LEU A 42 -2.61 2.73 3.23
N PRO A 43 -3.22 2.81 4.41
CA PRO A 43 -2.57 2.45 5.66
C PRO A 43 -2.32 0.94 5.78
N THR A 44 -1.39 0.54 6.64
CA THR A 44 -0.99 -0.87 6.89
C THR A 44 -2.16 -1.75 7.31
N ILE A 45 -3.19 -1.17 7.93
CA ILE A 45 -4.39 -1.90 8.35
C ILE A 45 -5.13 -2.55 7.18
N VAL A 46 -5.03 -2.01 5.96
CA VAL A 46 -5.63 -2.63 4.76
C VAL A 46 -4.98 -3.97 4.47
N GLY A 47 -3.65 -4.03 4.48
CA GLY A 47 -2.90 -5.28 4.31
C GLY A 47 -3.09 -6.24 5.48
N LEU A 48 -3.18 -5.75 6.72
CA LEU A 48 -3.44 -6.60 7.89
C LEU A 48 -4.82 -7.27 7.87
N LYS A 49 -5.80 -6.60 7.27
CA LYS A 49 -7.20 -7.04 7.23
C LYS A 49 -7.54 -7.86 5.98
N SER A 50 -6.59 -8.11 5.09
CA SER A 50 -6.84 -8.83 3.83
C SER A 50 -7.24 -10.31 4.02
N GLY A 51 -7.00 -10.87 5.21
CA GLY A 51 -7.41 -12.24 5.55
C GLY A 51 -8.83 -12.35 6.13
N ASP A 52 -9.50 -11.22 6.42
CA ASP A 52 -10.91 -11.21 6.87
C ASP A 52 -11.83 -11.65 5.71
N THR A 53 -13.09 -12.00 6.01
CA THR A 53 -14.08 -12.17 4.93
C THR A 53 -14.36 -10.82 4.23
N GLN A 54 -14.79 -10.85 2.96
CA GLN A 54 -15.09 -9.62 2.20
C GLN A 54 -16.10 -8.71 2.93
N THR A 55 -17.11 -9.30 3.57
CA THR A 55 -18.12 -8.57 4.35
C THR A 55 -17.53 -7.91 5.59
N GLU A 56 -16.70 -8.63 6.36
CA GLU A 56 -16.05 -8.10 7.55
C GLU A 56 -15.07 -6.99 7.19
N PHE A 57 -14.27 -7.21 6.15
CA PHE A 57 -13.35 -6.24 5.61
C PHE A 57 -14.07 -4.96 5.21
N TYR A 58 -15.09 -5.05 4.34
CA TYR A 58 -15.86 -3.88 3.89
C TYR A 58 -16.52 -3.12 5.06
N LYS A 59 -17.12 -3.87 6.00
CA LYS A 59 -17.74 -3.29 7.21
C LYS A 59 -16.69 -2.55 8.05
N TYR A 60 -15.53 -3.14 8.26
CA TYR A 60 -14.44 -2.52 9.01
C TYR A 60 -13.99 -1.23 8.33
N MET A 61 -13.66 -1.29 7.04
CA MET A 61 -13.18 -0.15 6.25
C MET A 61 -14.16 1.02 6.26
N THR A 62 -15.46 0.73 6.15
CA THR A 62 -16.52 1.73 6.20
C THR A 62 -16.69 2.31 7.61
N SER A 63 -16.75 1.46 8.64
CA SER A 63 -16.94 1.89 10.04
C SER A 63 -15.81 2.79 10.55
N GLN A 64 -14.58 2.53 10.12
CA GLN A 64 -13.39 3.31 10.48
C GLN A 64 -13.21 4.56 9.61
N LYS A 65 -14.10 4.77 8.63
CA LYS A 65 -14.06 5.85 7.65
C LYS A 65 -12.73 5.87 6.88
N LEU A 66 -12.16 4.70 6.59
CA LEU A 66 -10.85 4.62 5.95
C LEU A 66 -10.93 5.05 4.48
N VAL A 67 -11.98 4.64 3.77
CA VAL A 67 -12.21 5.04 2.37
C VAL A 67 -12.29 6.56 2.25
N SER A 68 -13.07 7.24 3.09
CA SER A 68 -13.17 8.71 3.02
C SER A 68 -11.91 9.44 3.48
N LYS A 69 -11.06 8.83 4.33
CA LYS A 69 -9.80 9.41 4.78
C LYS A 69 -8.67 9.27 3.77
N TYR A 70 -8.59 8.13 3.07
CA TYR A 70 -7.43 7.77 2.26
C TYR A 70 -7.71 7.72 0.75
N CYS A 71 -8.98 7.67 0.34
CA CYS A 71 -9.38 7.36 -1.04
C CYS A 71 -10.36 8.39 -1.61
N SER A 72 -10.31 9.65 -1.17
CA SER A 72 -11.30 10.68 -1.55
C SER A 72 -11.37 10.96 -3.06
N ARG A 73 -10.32 10.62 -3.81
CA ARG A 73 -10.22 10.77 -5.27
C ARG A 73 -9.78 9.46 -5.93
N ILE A 74 -10.28 8.33 -5.45
CA ILE A 74 -9.89 7.00 -5.93
C ILE A 74 -10.01 6.85 -7.45
N ARG A 75 -11.07 7.43 -8.06
CA ARG A 75 -11.30 7.40 -9.52
C ARG A 75 -10.23 8.09 -10.35
N ASP A 76 -9.54 9.08 -9.77
CA ASP A 76 -8.47 9.81 -10.43
C ASP A 76 -7.10 9.13 -10.22
N SER A 77 -7.05 8.07 -9.41
CA SER A 77 -5.79 7.42 -9.08
C SER A 77 -5.27 6.61 -10.26
N GLU A 78 -3.99 6.79 -10.53
CA GLU A 78 -3.20 5.98 -11.45
C GLU A 78 -2.54 4.81 -10.71
N ARG A 79 -2.25 5.00 -9.41
CA ARG A 79 -1.60 3.97 -8.58
C ARG A 79 -2.21 3.89 -7.19
N ILE A 80 -2.32 2.66 -6.67
CA ILE A 80 -2.72 2.37 -5.29
C ILE A 80 -1.55 1.70 -4.57
N PHE A 81 -1.09 2.31 -3.48
CA PHE A 81 0.02 1.82 -2.67
C PHE A 81 -0.52 1.17 -1.41
N VAL A 82 -0.17 -0.09 -1.17
CA VAL A 82 -0.62 -0.87 -0.02
C VAL A 82 0.57 -1.54 0.67
N PRO A 83 0.91 -1.16 1.92
CA PRO A 83 1.88 -1.89 2.71
C PRO A 83 1.38 -3.31 3.01
N ILE A 84 2.21 -4.32 2.76
CA ILE A 84 1.97 -5.71 3.11
C ILE A 84 2.78 -6.05 4.35
N TYR A 85 2.09 -6.33 5.46
CA TYR A 85 2.75 -6.82 6.66
C TYR A 85 3.00 -8.33 6.55
N LEU A 86 4.27 -8.70 6.57
CA LEU A 86 4.77 -10.04 6.77
C LEU A 86 5.27 -10.10 8.22
N ALA A 87 5.10 -11.22 8.92
CA ALA A 87 5.24 -11.30 10.38
C ALA A 87 6.45 -10.57 10.99
N LEU A 88 7.56 -10.48 10.25
CA LEU A 88 8.83 -9.85 10.66
C LEU A 88 9.24 -8.62 9.85
N HIS A 89 8.56 -8.26 8.76
CA HIS A 89 8.96 -7.12 7.91
C HIS A 89 7.80 -6.62 7.03
N VAL A 90 7.98 -5.45 6.43
CA VAL A 90 6.94 -4.83 5.58
C VAL A 90 7.42 -4.74 4.14
N ALA A 91 6.62 -5.26 3.21
CA ALA A 91 6.78 -5.06 1.77
C ALA A 91 5.76 -4.02 1.28
N LEU A 92 5.93 -3.53 0.05
CA LEU A 92 5.00 -2.58 -0.57
C LEU A 92 4.43 -3.17 -1.84
N MET A 93 3.10 -3.25 -1.92
CA MET A 93 2.38 -3.52 -3.16
C MET A 93 1.96 -2.22 -3.82
N VAL A 94 2.18 -2.12 -5.12
CA VAL A 94 1.73 -1.00 -5.95
C VAL A 94 0.84 -1.57 -7.05
N VAL A 95 -0.44 -1.25 -7.02
CA VAL A 95 -1.37 -1.54 -8.12
C VAL A 95 -1.28 -0.37 -9.09
N ASP A 96 -0.75 -0.59 -10.29
CA ASP A 96 -0.71 0.40 -11.36
C ASP A 96 -1.92 0.19 -12.28
N ILE A 97 -2.83 1.14 -12.22
CA ILE A 97 -4.13 1.09 -12.90
C ILE A 97 -3.96 1.34 -14.40
N LYS A 98 -2.97 2.17 -14.78
CA LYS A 98 -2.73 2.53 -16.18
C LYS A 98 -2.20 1.36 -16.99
N ILE A 99 -1.21 0.65 -16.45
CA ILE A 99 -0.61 -0.51 -17.14
C ILE A 99 -1.24 -1.84 -16.73
N ARG A 100 -2.18 -1.82 -15.76
CA ARG A 100 -2.91 -2.98 -15.26
C ARG A 100 -1.99 -4.06 -14.67
N GLU A 101 -1.05 -3.67 -13.83
CA GLU A 101 -0.09 -4.57 -13.19
C GLU A 101 -0.01 -4.34 -11.68
N VAL A 102 0.48 -5.34 -10.94
CA VAL A 102 0.77 -5.24 -9.51
C VAL A 102 2.26 -5.45 -9.30
N ALA A 103 2.96 -4.43 -8.84
CA ALA A 103 4.38 -4.50 -8.51
C ALA A 103 4.58 -4.69 -7.00
N ILE A 104 5.35 -5.71 -6.62
CA ILE A 104 5.75 -5.97 -5.24
C ILE A 104 7.19 -5.51 -5.03
N TRP A 105 7.36 -4.51 -4.18
CA TRP A 105 8.63 -3.98 -3.73
C TRP A 105 8.96 -4.58 -2.37
N ASP A 106 9.96 -5.45 -2.36
CA ASP A 106 10.44 -6.12 -1.17
C ASP A 106 11.92 -5.84 -0.98
N SER A 107 12.24 -5.07 0.06
CA SER A 107 13.61 -4.73 0.42
C SER A 107 14.32 -5.87 1.16
N TYR A 108 13.60 -6.90 1.61
CA TYR A 108 14.13 -8.00 2.41
C TYR A 108 13.96 -9.39 1.76
N LYS A 109 13.98 -9.42 0.42
CA LYS A 109 13.68 -10.58 -0.43
C LYS A 109 14.33 -11.90 -0.01
N LYS A 110 15.58 -11.86 0.50
CA LYS A 110 16.30 -13.07 0.94
C LYS A 110 15.62 -13.80 2.10
N HIS A 111 14.83 -13.09 2.91
CA HIS A 111 14.16 -13.60 4.09
C HIS A 111 12.65 -13.73 3.89
N THR A 112 12.18 -13.51 2.67
CA THR A 112 10.76 -13.51 2.33
C THR A 112 10.34 -14.85 1.76
N ASN A 113 9.31 -15.44 2.38
CA ASN A 113 8.57 -16.52 1.74
C ASN A 113 7.73 -15.94 0.58
N THR A 114 8.26 -16.03 -0.63
CA THR A 114 7.67 -15.43 -1.83
C THR A 114 6.24 -15.95 -2.09
N PRO A 115 5.95 -17.27 -2.03
CA PRO A 115 4.59 -17.78 -2.09
C PRO A 115 3.61 -17.15 -1.10
N ASP A 116 4.00 -16.94 0.16
CA ASP A 116 3.12 -16.34 1.18
C ASP A 116 2.85 -14.86 0.87
N LEU A 117 3.87 -14.14 0.40
CA LEU A 117 3.74 -12.75 -0.03
C LEU A 117 2.83 -12.64 -1.26
N GLU A 118 2.97 -13.53 -2.24
CA GLU A 118 2.10 -13.58 -3.41
C GLU A 118 0.65 -13.88 -3.02
N ALA A 119 0.44 -14.84 -2.12
CA ALA A 119 -0.90 -15.18 -1.62
C ALA A 119 -1.56 -14.00 -0.89
N LYS A 120 -0.79 -13.27 -0.06
CA LYS A 120 -1.27 -12.04 0.59
C LYS A 120 -1.58 -10.94 -0.41
N ALA A 121 -0.73 -10.75 -1.42
CA ALA A 121 -0.99 -9.77 -2.48
C ALA A 121 -2.29 -10.07 -3.23
N LYS A 122 -2.53 -11.35 -3.60
CA LYS A 122 -3.78 -11.82 -4.20
C LYS A 122 -5.00 -11.52 -3.32
N GLN A 123 -4.91 -11.80 -2.02
CA GLN A 123 -5.99 -11.46 -1.08
C GLN A 123 -6.26 -9.95 -1.06
N ILE A 124 -5.21 -9.11 -1.02
CA ILE A 124 -5.37 -7.67 -0.98
C ILE A 124 -6.06 -7.17 -2.26
N VAL A 125 -5.65 -7.60 -3.46
CA VAL A 125 -6.29 -7.13 -4.70
C VAL A 125 -7.77 -7.55 -4.78
N THR A 126 -8.13 -8.75 -4.34
CA THR A 126 -9.54 -9.14 -4.21
C THR A 126 -10.31 -8.24 -3.24
N MET A 127 -9.68 -7.81 -2.14
CA MET A 127 -10.30 -6.87 -1.20
C MET A 127 -10.40 -5.45 -1.75
N LEU A 128 -9.47 -5.04 -2.63
CA LEU A 128 -9.57 -3.77 -3.35
C LEU A 128 -10.73 -3.79 -4.36
N ASP A 129 -10.99 -4.92 -5.02
CA ASP A 129 -12.16 -5.08 -5.90
C ASP A 129 -13.47 -4.90 -5.13
N VAL A 130 -13.56 -5.44 -3.91
CA VAL A 130 -14.73 -5.26 -3.04
C VAL A 130 -14.92 -3.79 -2.66
N LEU A 131 -13.84 -3.04 -2.40
CA LEU A 131 -13.93 -1.63 -2.01
C LEU A 131 -14.20 -0.70 -3.17
N PHE A 132 -13.53 -0.91 -4.30
CA PHE A 132 -13.40 0.08 -5.37
C PHE A 132 -13.87 -0.41 -6.73
N GLY A 133 -14.31 -1.66 -6.88
CA GLY A 133 -14.73 -2.20 -8.18
C GLY A 133 -15.80 -1.33 -8.85
N LYS A 134 -16.73 -0.76 -8.07
CA LYS A 134 -17.75 0.17 -8.58
C LYS A 134 -17.20 1.54 -8.99
N ASP A 135 -16.11 1.99 -8.38
CA ASP A 135 -15.47 3.25 -8.72
C ASP A 135 -14.75 3.19 -10.05
N PHE A 136 -14.28 2.00 -10.44
CA PHE A 136 -13.58 1.76 -11.69
C PHE A 136 -14.43 1.11 -12.78
N SER A 137 -15.74 0.88 -12.54
CA SER A 137 -16.65 0.41 -13.58
C SER A 137 -16.71 1.42 -14.74
N GLY A 138 -16.44 0.94 -15.95
CA GLY A 138 -16.32 1.76 -17.17
C GLY A 138 -14.97 2.48 -17.35
N ILE A 139 -14.05 2.41 -16.38
CA ILE A 139 -12.63 2.81 -16.54
C ILE A 139 -11.79 1.57 -16.83
N LEU A 140 -12.01 0.53 -16.04
CA LEU A 140 -11.57 -0.83 -16.34
C LEU A 140 -12.66 -1.49 -17.16
N ASP A 141 -12.27 -2.35 -18.11
CA ASP A 141 -13.22 -3.22 -18.78
C ASP A 141 -13.90 -4.05 -17.67
N ASP A 142 -15.23 -4.21 -17.71
CA ASP A 142 -15.99 -4.84 -16.62
C ASP A 142 -15.50 -6.28 -16.29
N ASP A 143 -14.70 -6.88 -17.17
CA ASP A 143 -14.05 -8.20 -17.03
C ASP A 143 -12.61 -8.18 -16.47
N HIS A 144 -12.03 -7.01 -16.15
CA HIS A 144 -10.65 -6.87 -15.66
C HIS A 144 -10.54 -6.17 -14.28
N PRO A 145 -11.07 -6.79 -13.20
CA PRO A 145 -10.83 -6.37 -11.83
C PRO A 145 -9.34 -6.45 -11.46
N PHE A 146 -8.95 -5.80 -10.35
CA PHE A 146 -7.57 -5.77 -9.86
C PHE A 146 -7.00 -7.17 -9.63
N GLN A 147 -7.82 -8.13 -9.19
CA GLN A 147 -7.39 -9.51 -8.99
C GLN A 147 -6.90 -10.22 -10.26
N HIS A 148 -7.20 -9.70 -11.45
CA HIS A 148 -6.71 -10.24 -12.72
C HIS A 148 -5.39 -9.60 -13.18
N PHE A 149 -4.90 -8.56 -12.49
CA PHE A 149 -3.65 -7.91 -12.86
C PHE A 149 -2.48 -8.85 -12.56
N PRO A 150 -1.51 -9.03 -13.48
CA PRO A 150 -0.32 -9.83 -13.22
C PRO A 150 0.49 -9.25 -12.06
N ILE A 151 0.89 -10.12 -11.14
CA ILE A 151 1.74 -9.78 -10.00
C ILE A 151 3.20 -9.98 -10.40
N GLN A 152 4.00 -8.92 -10.28
CA GLN A 152 5.42 -8.88 -10.60
C GLN A 152 6.23 -8.53 -9.35
N PHE A 153 7.30 -9.28 -9.11
CA PHE A 153 8.26 -8.94 -8.05
C PHE A 153 9.36 -8.07 -8.64
N VAL A 154 9.55 -6.88 -8.07
CA VAL A 154 10.56 -5.94 -8.56
C VAL A 154 11.96 -6.48 -8.27
N VAL A 155 12.67 -6.90 -9.32
CA VAL A 155 13.99 -7.55 -9.20
C VAL A 155 15.06 -6.58 -8.70
N GLU A 156 15.06 -5.35 -9.22
CA GLU A 156 16.05 -4.30 -8.92
C GLU A 156 15.66 -3.44 -7.71
N ALA A 157 14.74 -3.91 -6.87
CA ALA A 157 14.35 -3.18 -5.66
C ALA A 157 15.57 -3.04 -4.73
N PRO A 158 15.89 -1.81 -4.26
CA PRO A 158 16.95 -1.62 -3.27
C PRO A 158 16.78 -2.56 -2.07
N GLN A 159 17.81 -3.36 -1.79
CA GLN A 159 17.78 -4.36 -0.72
C GLN A 159 18.34 -3.77 0.58
N GLN A 160 17.68 -4.04 1.69
CA GLN A 160 18.18 -3.67 3.02
C GLN A 160 19.35 -4.56 3.42
N SER A 161 20.31 -3.97 4.13
CA SER A 161 21.46 -4.69 4.68
C SER A 161 21.29 -5.12 6.14
N ASN A 162 20.21 -4.69 6.78
CA ASN A 162 19.85 -5.00 8.17
C ASN A 162 18.44 -5.59 8.23
N ASP A 163 17.98 -5.93 9.44
CA ASP A 163 16.72 -6.65 9.64
C ASP A 163 15.55 -5.71 9.98
N ASP A 164 15.81 -4.40 10.11
CA ASP A 164 14.90 -3.44 10.77
C ASP A 164 14.34 -2.36 9.83
N ASP A 165 14.96 -2.13 8.66
CA ASP A 165 14.64 -0.98 7.81
C ASP A 165 13.45 -1.18 6.86
N SER A 166 12.80 -2.35 6.86
CA SER A 166 11.84 -2.70 5.80
C SER A 166 10.69 -1.69 5.70
N GLY A 167 10.17 -1.25 6.85
CA GLY A 167 9.18 -0.17 6.90
C GLY A 167 9.73 1.18 6.42
N MET A 168 11.00 1.49 6.66
CA MET A 168 11.64 2.72 6.15
C MET A 168 11.77 2.70 4.63
N PHE A 169 12.05 1.54 4.02
CA PHE A 169 12.00 1.38 2.57
C PHE A 169 10.60 1.65 2.02
N VAL A 170 9.56 1.07 2.63
CA VAL A 170 8.15 1.32 2.26
C VAL A 170 7.83 2.82 2.30
N VAL A 171 8.14 3.49 3.41
CA VAL A 171 7.89 4.93 3.59
C VAL A 171 8.66 5.76 2.55
N LYS A 172 9.93 5.43 2.27
CA LYS A 172 10.73 6.14 1.26
C LYS A 172 10.19 5.96 -0.14
N LEU A 173 9.74 4.75 -0.52
CA LEU A 173 9.15 4.47 -1.82
C LEU A 173 7.85 5.26 -2.03
N MET A 174 6.94 5.23 -1.04
CA MET A 174 5.70 6.01 -1.08
C MET A 174 5.96 7.53 -1.15
N LYS A 175 6.94 8.03 -0.39
CA LYS A 175 7.36 9.43 -0.45
C LYS A 175 7.95 9.79 -1.82
N GLY A 176 8.75 8.90 -2.40
CA GLY A 176 9.33 9.08 -3.74
C GLY A 176 8.24 9.22 -4.79
N ALA A 177 7.26 8.31 -4.80
CA ALA A 177 6.13 8.33 -5.72
C ALA A 177 5.32 9.63 -5.65
N THR A 178 5.07 10.14 -4.45
CA THR A 178 4.34 11.41 -4.26
C THR A 178 5.16 12.66 -4.58
N SER A 179 6.50 12.56 -4.67
CA SER A 179 7.37 13.71 -4.92
C SER A 179 7.67 13.96 -6.40
N LEU A 180 7.44 12.96 -7.27
CA LEU A 180 7.86 12.97 -8.68
C LEU A 180 7.07 13.96 -9.57
N ASP A 181 5.92 14.46 -9.13
CA ASP A 181 5.11 15.43 -9.90
C ASP A 181 5.55 16.90 -9.74
N LYS A 182 6.64 17.18 -9.02
CA LYS A 182 7.17 18.55 -8.89
C LYS A 182 8.20 18.93 -9.97
N ALA A 183 8.43 18.06 -10.96
CA ALA A 183 9.47 18.24 -11.96
C ALA A 183 8.97 18.34 -13.42
N ALA A 184 7.67 18.56 -13.64
CA ALA A 184 7.09 18.80 -14.96
C ALA A 184 6.57 20.24 -15.10
#